data_AF-A0A1B8C3G0-F1
#
_entry.id   AF-A0A1B8C3G0-F1
#
_cell.length_a   1.000
_cell.length_b   1.000
_cell.length_c   1.000
_cell.angle_alpha   90.00
_cell.angle_beta   90.00
_cell.angle_gamma   90.00
#
_symmetry.space_group_name_H-M   'P 1'
#
loop_
_entity.id
_entity.type
_entity.pdbx_description
1 polymer ?
#
loop_
_entity_poly.entity_id
_entity_poly.type
_entity_poly.pdbx_seq_one_letter_code
_entity_poly.pdbx_strand_id
1 'polypeptide(L)' 'MKIIVAGSTGFVATEVIRQALSIPTITSVVALARRATAVPQNVGPSADASKLKSVVCDDFENYSESVKKELAGADACIC' A
#
# COMPACT_ATOMS: atom_id res chain seq x y z
N MET A 1 5.00 11.19 -4.14
CA MET A 1 5.11 10.71 -2.76
C MET A 1 4.89 9.21 -2.73
N LYS A 2 5.71 8.50 -1.96
CA LYS A 2 5.60 7.07 -1.69
C LYS A 2 5.03 6.89 -0.28
N ILE A 3 3.90 6.20 -0.17
CA ILE A 3 3.28 5.92 1.14
C ILE A 3 3.23 4.42 1.41
N ILE A 4 3.31 4.05 2.68
CA ILE A 4 3.06 2.69 3.17
C ILE A 4 1.68 2.66 3.83
N VAL A 5 0.90 1.64 3.52
CA VAL A 5 -0.35 1.33 4.22
C VAL A 5 -0.21 -0.06 4.83
N ALA A 6 0.00 -0.11 6.16
CA ALA A 6 0.06 -1.36 6.90
C ALA A 6 -1.35 -1.91 7.17
N GLY A 7 -1.47 -3.22 7.38
CA GLY A 7 -2.77 -3.85 7.56
C GLY A 7 -3.68 -3.67 6.33
N SER A 8 -3.08 -3.62 5.13
CA SER A 8 -3.72 -3.19 3.87
C SER A 8 -4.95 -3.99 3.41
N THR A 9 -5.25 -5.12 4.06
CA THR A 9 -6.46 -5.92 3.82
C THR A 9 -7.63 -5.55 4.73
N GLY A 10 -7.43 -4.61 5.66
CA GLY A 10 -8.47 -4.11 6.57
C GLY A 10 -9.43 -3.13 5.91
N PHE A 11 -10.57 -2.90 6.56
CA PHE A 11 -11.63 -2.03 6.05
C PHE A 11 -11.15 -0.59 5.81
N VAL A 12 -10.53 0.04 6.82
CA VAL A 12 -10.02 1.42 6.71
C VAL A 12 -8.91 1.52 5.68
N ALA A 13 -7.97 0.58 5.72
CA ALA A 13 -6.83 0.56 4.80
C ALA A 13 -7.26 0.41 3.33
N THR A 14 -8.32 -0.36 3.08
CA THR A 14 -8.90 -0.51 1.73
C THR A 14 -9.37 0.83 1.18
N GLU A 15 -10.06 1.63 1.99
CA GLU A 15 -10.53 2.96 1.57
C GLU A 15 -9.37 3.96 1.40
N VAL A 16 -8.40 3.92 2.31
CA VAL A 16 -7.17 4.73 2.19
C VAL A 16 -6.46 4.45 0.86
N ILE A 17 -6.27 3.16 0.52
CA ILE A 17 -5.67 2.77 -0.75
C ILE A 17 -6.53 3.26 -1.92
N ARG A 18 -7.85 3.04 -1.89
CA ARG A 18 -8.76 3.48 -2.97
C ARG A 18 -8.63 4.97 -3.26
N GLN A 19 -8.58 5.81 -2.23
CA GLN A 19 -8.38 7.25 -2.39
C GLN A 19 -6.96 7.58 -2.87
N ALA A 20 -5.93 6.93 -2.29
CA ALA A 20 -4.53 7.17 -2.65
C ALA A 20 -4.24 6.92 -4.13
N LEU A 21 -4.88 5.93 -4.74
CA LEU A 21 -4.75 5.65 -6.18
C LEU A 21 -5.22 6.82 -7.06
N SER A 22 -6.19 7.61 -6.57
CA SER A 22 -6.76 8.76 -7.28
C SER A 22 -6.03 10.08 -7.01
N ILE A 23 -5.11 10.11 -6.04
CA ILE A 23 -4.37 11.32 -5.67
C ILE A 23 -3.12 11.45 -6.56
N PRO A 24 -2.95 12.52 -7.37
CA PRO A 24 -1.83 12.63 -8.30
C PRO A 24 -0.46 12.77 -7.63
N THR A 25 -0.40 13.42 -6.45
CA THR A 25 0.85 13.61 -5.70
C THR A 25 1.35 12.31 -5.06
N ILE A 26 0.48 11.31 -4.90
CA ILE A 26 0.86 9.95 -4.49
C ILE A 26 1.20 9.16 -5.75
N THR A 27 2.48 8.79 -5.85
CA THR A 27 3.07 8.13 -7.02
C THR A 27 3.37 6.67 -6.74
N SER A 28 3.34 6.23 -5.48
CA SER A 28 3.53 4.83 -5.07
C SER A 28 2.80 4.55 -3.76
N VAL A 29 2.09 3.44 -3.71
CA VAL A 29 1.38 2.93 -2.53
C VAL A 29 1.88 1.52 -2.25
N VAL A 30 2.64 1.36 -1.17
CA VAL A 30 3.10 0.05 -0.69
C VAL A 30 2.08 -0.49 0.30
N ALA A 31 1.28 -1.46 -0.15
CA ALA A 31 0.28 -2.14 0.66
C ALA A 31 0.94 -3.33 1.40
N LEU A 32 1.18 -3.16 2.69
CA LEU A 32 1.86 -4.14 3.55
C LEU A 32 0.84 -4.94 4.36
N ALA A 33 0.80 -6.26 4.16
CA ALA A 33 -0.04 -7.15 4.94
C ALA A 33 0.51 -8.58 4.99
N ARG A 34 -0.07 -9.41 5.87
CA ARG A 34 0.20 -10.86 5.94
C ARG A 34 -0.33 -11.65 4.74
N ARG A 35 -1.10 -11.02 3.86
CA ARG A 35 -1.71 -11.61 2.66
C ARG A 35 -1.65 -10.61 1.52
N ALA A 36 -1.74 -11.09 0.29
CA ALA A 36 -1.79 -10.23 -0.89
C ALA A 36 -2.96 -9.24 -0.79
N THR A 37 -2.71 -7.98 -1.14
CA THR A 37 -3.72 -6.93 -1.17
C THR A 37 -4.26 -6.80 -2.58
N ALA A 38 -5.57 -6.98 -2.74
CA ALA A 38 -6.24 -6.74 -4.01
C ALA A 38 -6.38 -5.24 -4.28
N VAL A 39 -6.48 -4.87 -5.55
CA VAL A 39 -6.90 -3.51 -5.93
C VAL A 39 -8.32 -3.30 -5.40
N PRO A 40 -8.61 -2.20 -4.68
CA PRO A 40 -9.95 -1.93 -4.18
C PRO A 40 -11.00 -1.90 -5.30
N GLN A 41 -12.22 -2.35 -5.00
CA GLN A 41 -13.35 -2.19 -5.90
C GLN A 41 -13.84 -0.74 -5.92
N ASN A 42 -14.59 -0.36 -6.97
CA ASN A 42 -15.16 0.99 -7.11
C ASN A 42 -14.12 2.13 -7.06
N VAL A 43 -12.95 1.88 -7.65
CA VAL A 43 -11.96 2.92 -7.91
C VAL A 43 -12.53 3.94 -8.91
N GLY A 44 -12.28 5.23 -8.67
CA GLY A 44 -12.76 6.31 -9.55
C GLY A 44 -12.07 6.31 -10.92
N PRO A 45 -12.59 7.05 -11.90
CA PRO A 45 -12.03 7.10 -13.27
C PRO A 45 -10.60 7.66 -13.32
N SER A 46 -10.20 8.43 -12.31
CA SER A 46 -8.87 9.01 -12.15
C SER A 46 -7.91 8.13 -11.34
N ALA A 47 -8.33 6.94 -10.90
CA ALA A 47 -7.49 6.04 -10.13
C ALA A 47 -6.47 5.34 -11.02
N ASP A 48 -5.23 5.29 -10.54
CA ASP A 48 -4.14 4.58 -11.22
C ASP A 48 -3.72 3.38 -10.37
N ALA A 49 -4.19 2.20 -10.77
CA ALA A 49 -3.90 0.93 -10.09
C ALA A 49 -2.40 0.54 -10.17
N SER A 50 -1.63 1.08 -11.12
CA SER A 50 -0.20 0.78 -11.27
C SER A 50 0.64 1.33 -10.10
N LYS A 51 0.10 2.30 -9.35
CA LYS A 51 0.70 2.83 -8.12
C LYS A 51 0.72 1.80 -6.98
N LEU A 52 -0.18 0.81 -7.02
CA LEU A 52 -0.33 -0.16 -5.94
C LEU A 52 0.71 -1.27 -6.04
N LYS A 53 1.50 -1.43 -4.98
CA LYS A 53 2.40 -2.56 -4.80
C LYS A 53 1.99 -3.35 -3.57
N SER A 54 1.50 -4.57 -3.79
CA SER A 54 1.20 -5.51 -2.70
C SER A 54 2.50 -6.15 -2.20
N VAL A 55 2.84 -5.92 -0.94
CA VAL A 55 3.99 -6.51 -0.27
C VAL A 55 3.49 -7.42 0.85
N VAL A 56 3.80 -8.71 0.74
CA VAL A 56 3.42 -9.70 1.75
C VAL A 56 4.55 -9.81 2.77
N CYS A 57 4.21 -9.63 4.04
CA CYS A 57 5.11 -9.81 5.18
C CYS A 57 4.33 -10.60 6.24
N ASP A 58 4.77 -11.83 6.45
CA ASP A 58 4.17 -12.84 7.31
C ASP A 58 4.47 -12.60 8.80
N ASP A 59 5.66 -12.06 9.10
CA ASP A 59 6.10 -11.70 10.44
C ASP A 59 6.50 -10.21 10.51
N PHE A 60 5.75 -9.42 11.28
CA PHE A 60 6.02 -8.00 11.49
C PHE A 60 7.07 -7.72 12.58
N GLU A 61 7.57 -8.74 13.27
CA GLU A 61 8.74 -8.61 14.13
C GLU A 61 10.03 -8.84 13.32
N ASN A 62 9.92 -9.50 12.15
CA ASN A 62 11.06 -9.86 11.31
C ASN A 62 10.83 -9.58 9.81
N TYR A 63 11.21 -8.38 9.39
CA TYR A 63 11.15 -7.98 8.00
C TYR A 63 12.31 -8.56 7.19
N SER A 64 12.02 -9.33 6.16
CA SER A 64 13.03 -9.77 5.19
C SER A 64 13.65 -8.57 4.44
N GLU A 65 14.88 -8.74 3.93
CA GLU A 65 15.57 -7.68 3.20
C GLU A 65 14.81 -7.20 1.95
N SER A 66 14.07 -8.11 1.30
CA SER A 66 13.19 -7.75 0.19
C SER A 66 12.07 -6.82 0.63
N VAL A 67 11.39 -7.12 1.75
CA VAL A 67 10.34 -6.25 2.30
C VAL A 67 10.94 -4.91 2.72
N LYS A 68 12.08 -4.89 3.42
CA LYS A 68 12.75 -3.63 3.81
C LYS A 68 13.07 -2.76 2.60
N LYS A 69 13.55 -3.35 1.50
CA LYS A 69 13.82 -2.63 0.25
C LYS A 69 12.56 -2.01 -0.34
N GLU A 70 11.42 -2.69 -0.26
CA GLU A 70 10.14 -2.15 -0.72
C GLU A 70 9.61 -1.03 0.17
N LEU A 71 9.88 -1.06 1.48
CA LEU A 71 9.48 -0.01 2.42
C LEU A 71 10.40 1.22 2.38
N ALA A 72 11.67 1.04 1.98
CA ALA A 72 12.67 2.10 1.97
C ALA A 72 12.25 3.34 1.16
N GLY A 73 12.55 4.54 1.68
CA GLY A 73 12.27 5.80 1.00
C GLY A 73 10.79 6.19 0.95
N ALA A 74 9.95 5.65 1.83
CA ALA A 74 8.59 6.13 2.00
C ALA A 74 8.56 7.49 2.71
N ASP A 75 7.69 8.38 2.24
CA ASP A 75 7.46 9.71 2.81
C ASP A 75 6.51 9.66 4.03
N ALA A 76 5.65 8.63 4.09
CA ALA A 76 4.68 8.46 5.16
C ALA A 76 4.28 6.99 5.34
N CYS A 77 3.76 6.67 6.53
CA CYS A 77 3.21 5.36 6.88
C CYS A 77 1.87 5.54 7.62
N ILE A 78 0.89 4.70 7.28
CA ILE A 78 -0.42 4.62 7.94
C ILE A 78 -0.53 3.22 8.55
N CYS A 79 -0.66 3.14 9.88
CA CYS A 79 -0.64 1.91 10.69
C CYS A 79 -1.94 1.72 11.48
#